data_AF-A0A660RL92-F1
#
_entry.id   AF-A0A660RL92-F1
#
_cell.length_a   1.000
_cell.length_b   1.000
_cell.length_c   1.000
_cell.angle_alpha   90.00
_cell.angle_beta   90.00
_cell.angle_gamma   90.00
#
_symmetry.space_group_name_H-M   'P 1'
#
loop_
_entity.id
_entity.type
_entity.pdbx_description
1 polymer ?
#
loop_
_entity_poly.entity_id
_entity_poly.type
_entity_poly.pdbx_seq_one_letter_code
_entity_poly.pdbx_strand_id
1 'polypeptide(L)'
;KLTGRKYQPVETYKMEDAEIALIIMGSLAETAMNAVNLLRKKRKKVGLLRFRLWRPFPMRDFIRAIGKVKAIGVIDRAVSHGSTGGPVGIEVRSALYQSNKRPKIVNFIAGLSGRDVTVEDFIEFFERTYEAISKKPKFSYEIYGAKE
;
A
#
# COMPACT_ATOMS: atom_id res chain seq x y z
N LYS A 1 13.39 -23.58 -16.80
CA LYS A 1 12.84 -22.77 -15.69
C LYS A 1 12.34 -23.74 -14.61
N LEU A 2 12.84 -23.71 -13.38
CA LEU A 2 12.67 -24.81 -12.41
C LEU A 2 11.25 -24.93 -11.82
N THR A 3 10.58 -23.82 -11.50
CA THR A 3 9.33 -23.86 -10.70
C THR A 3 8.09 -23.31 -11.41
N GLY A 4 8.21 -22.76 -12.62
CA GLY A 4 7.14 -22.06 -13.32
C GLY A 4 6.74 -20.69 -12.73
N ARG A 5 7.09 -20.41 -11.47
CA ARG A 5 6.80 -19.16 -10.77
C ARG A 5 7.54 -17.98 -11.40
N LYS A 6 6.89 -16.81 -11.41
CA LYS A 6 7.46 -15.54 -11.89
C LYS A 6 7.45 -14.56 -10.72
N TYR A 7 8.57 -13.87 -10.53
CA TYR A 7 8.73 -12.83 -9.53
C TYR A 7 9.20 -11.57 -10.21
N GLN A 8 8.80 -10.43 -9.68
CA GLN A 8 9.25 -9.10 -10.09
C GLN A 8 9.59 -8.28 -8.85
N PRO A 9 10.50 -7.29 -8.95
CA PRO A 9 10.82 -6.39 -7.83
C PRO A 9 9.57 -5.75 -7.22
N VAL A 10 8.61 -5.38 -8.07
CA VAL A 10 7.28 -4.89 -7.71
C VAL A 10 6.25 -5.77 -8.39
N GLU A 11 5.39 -6.41 -7.60
CA GLU A 11 4.29 -7.22 -8.12
C GLU A 11 2.97 -6.46 -7.97
N THR A 12 2.11 -6.59 -8.97
CA THR A 12 0.79 -5.94 -9.01
C THR A 12 -0.33 -6.95 -8.89
N TYR A 13 -1.45 -6.55 -8.29
CA TYR A 13 -2.68 -7.31 -8.28
C TYR A 13 -3.88 -6.41 -8.57
N LYS A 14 -4.58 -6.64 -9.68
CA LYS A 14 -5.73 -5.86 -10.17
C LYS A 14 -5.45 -4.35 -10.24
N MET A 15 -4.36 -3.97 -10.92
CA MET A 15 -3.88 -2.59 -11.02
C MET A 15 -4.24 -1.90 -12.35
N GLU A 16 -4.77 -2.64 -13.32
CA GLU A 16 -4.96 -2.20 -14.71
C GLU A 16 -5.88 -0.97 -14.83
N ASP A 17 -6.93 -0.94 -14.01
CA ASP A 17 -7.93 0.14 -13.93
C ASP A 17 -8.07 0.70 -12.50
N ALA A 18 -7.13 0.39 -11.60
CA ALA A 18 -7.21 0.78 -10.20
C ALA A 18 -7.16 2.31 -10.03
N GLU A 19 -8.12 2.85 -9.29
CA GLU A 19 -8.13 4.24 -8.86
C GLU A 19 -7.45 4.40 -7.50
N ILE A 20 -7.51 3.37 -6.66
CA ILE A 20 -6.84 3.29 -5.35
C ILE A 20 -5.94 2.08 -5.32
N ALA A 21 -4.76 2.21 -4.73
CA ALA A 21 -3.90 1.07 -4.42
C ALA A 21 -3.44 1.05 -2.97
N LEU A 22 -3.32 -0.16 -2.42
CA LEU A 22 -2.46 -0.36 -1.25
C LEU A 22 -1.06 -0.81 -1.68
N ILE A 23 -0.05 -0.41 -0.92
CA ILE A 23 1.33 -0.90 -1.02
C ILE A 23 1.65 -1.68 0.24
N ILE A 24 2.12 -2.92 0.07
CA ILE A 24 2.37 -3.85 1.18
C ILE A 24 3.69 -4.60 0.95
N MET A 25 4.35 -4.96 2.05
CA MET A 25 5.46 -5.90 2.07
C MET A 25 5.14 -7.14 2.89
N GLY A 26 5.72 -8.28 2.51
CA GLY A 26 5.62 -9.52 3.26
C GLY A 26 4.26 -10.23 3.17
N SER A 27 3.92 -10.97 4.23
CA SER A 27 2.80 -11.93 4.26
C SER A 27 1.42 -11.28 4.23
N LEU A 28 1.28 -10.04 4.69
CA LEU A 28 0.00 -9.29 4.69
C LEU A 28 -0.61 -9.12 3.29
N ALA A 29 0.21 -9.23 2.25
CA ALA A 29 -0.26 -9.04 0.89
C ALA A 29 -1.35 -10.06 0.49
N GLU A 30 -1.30 -11.29 1.00
CA GLU A 30 -2.30 -12.32 0.65
C GLU A 30 -3.67 -11.99 1.25
N THR A 31 -3.72 -11.57 2.51
CA THR A 31 -4.96 -11.08 3.14
C THR A 31 -5.51 -9.85 2.42
N ALA A 32 -4.64 -8.92 2.02
CA ALA A 32 -5.04 -7.76 1.23
C ALA A 32 -5.58 -8.13 -0.16
N MET A 33 -5.06 -9.18 -0.81
CA MET A 33 -5.61 -9.68 -2.08
C MET A 33 -7.06 -10.17 -1.92
N ASN A 34 -7.38 -10.79 -0.78
CA ASN A 34 -8.75 -11.20 -0.47
C ASN A 34 -9.66 -9.97 -0.30
N ALA A 35 -9.20 -8.92 0.38
CA ALA A 35 -9.95 -7.66 0.49
C ALA A 35 -10.15 -7.00 -0.88
N VAL A 36 -9.12 -6.96 -1.73
CA VAL A 36 -9.23 -6.48 -3.11
C VAL A 36 -10.31 -7.25 -3.87
N ASN A 37 -10.36 -8.58 -3.74
CA ASN A 37 -11.38 -9.39 -4.41
C ASN A 37 -12.81 -9.03 -3.96
N LEU A 38 -13.03 -8.89 -2.65
CA LEU A 38 -14.33 -8.51 -2.10
C LEU A 38 -14.77 -7.12 -2.58
N LEU A 39 -13.85 -6.15 -2.57
CA LEU A 39 -14.13 -4.78 -3.03
C LEU A 39 -14.36 -4.70 -4.54
N ARG A 40 -13.64 -5.51 -5.32
CA ARG A 40 -13.82 -5.62 -6.77
C ARG A 40 -15.17 -6.23 -7.15
N LYS A 41 -15.68 -7.20 -6.38
CA LYS A 41 -17.06 -7.71 -6.52
C LYS A 41 -18.10 -6.60 -6.31
N LYS A 42 -17.80 -5.63 -5.43
CA LYS A 42 -18.60 -4.41 -5.22
C LYS A 42 -18.31 -3.30 -6.23
N ARG A 43 -17.65 -3.60 -7.36
CA ARG A 43 -17.27 -2.68 -8.43
C ARG A 43 -16.36 -1.51 -8.00
N LYS A 44 -15.71 -1.60 -6.82
CA LYS A 44 -14.67 -0.61 -6.44
C LYS A 44 -13.38 -0.90 -7.21
N LYS A 45 -12.79 0.14 -7.81
CA LYS A 45 -11.54 0.06 -8.59
C LYS A 45 -10.30 0.11 -7.70
N VAL A 46 -10.08 -0.97 -6.94
CA VAL A 46 -8.96 -1.08 -6.01
C VAL A 46 -7.91 -2.07 -6.49
N GLY A 47 -6.64 -1.76 -6.27
CA GLY A 47 -5.52 -2.64 -6.59
C GLY A 47 -4.54 -2.77 -5.43
N LEU A 48 -3.56 -3.66 -5.61
CA LEU A 48 -2.51 -3.89 -4.63
C LEU A 48 -1.15 -3.93 -5.34
N LEU A 49 -0.16 -3.32 -4.70
CA LEU A 49 1.26 -3.39 -5.03
C LEU A 49 2.00 -4.10 -3.91
N ARG A 50 2.80 -5.10 -4.26
CA ARG A 50 3.68 -5.81 -3.35
C ARG A 50 5.13 -5.56 -3.71
N PHE A 51 5.89 -4.95 -2.81
CA PHE A 51 7.34 -4.92 -2.94
C PHE A 51 7.91 -6.30 -2.58
N ARG A 52 8.59 -6.93 -3.54
CA ARG A 52 9.43 -8.12 -3.34
C ARG A 52 10.88 -7.72 -3.10
N LEU A 53 11.34 -6.68 -3.78
CA LEU A 53 12.64 -6.06 -3.59
C LEU A 53 12.43 -4.68 -2.98
N TRP A 54 12.99 -4.44 -1.80
CA TRP A 54 13.01 -3.10 -1.19
C TRP A 54 14.33 -2.37 -1.42
N ARG A 55 15.46 -3.09 -1.39
CA ARG A 55 16.78 -2.51 -1.58
C ARG A 55 17.62 -3.34 -2.57
N PRO A 56 18.21 -2.71 -3.61
CA PRO A 56 18.02 -1.30 -4.00
C PRO A 56 16.56 -0.98 -4.36
N PHE A 57 16.10 0.25 -4.09
CA PHE A 57 14.69 0.61 -4.27
C PHE A 57 14.30 0.52 -5.75
N PRO A 58 13.25 -0.24 -6.12
CA PRO A 58 12.93 -0.51 -7.52
C PRO A 58 12.14 0.65 -8.15
N MET A 59 12.75 1.84 -8.23
CA MET A 59 12.11 3.08 -8.65
C MET A 59 11.38 2.96 -10.00
N ARG A 60 12.05 2.40 -11.01
CA ARG A 60 11.49 2.28 -12.37
C ARG A 60 10.27 1.37 -12.41
N ASP A 61 10.34 0.23 -11.72
CA ASP A 61 9.22 -0.72 -11.65
C ASP A 61 8.08 -0.14 -10.82
N PHE A 62 8.39 0.55 -9.73
CA PHE A 62 7.40 1.20 -8.87
C PHE A 62 6.61 2.28 -9.63
N ILE A 63 7.27 3.23 -10.29
CA ILE A 63 6.61 4.32 -11.04
C ILE A 63 5.76 3.79 -12.21
N ARG A 64 6.18 2.67 -12.81
CA ARG A 64 5.40 1.95 -13.82
C ARG A 64 4.15 1.32 -13.20
N ALA A 65 4.32 0.61 -12.09
CA ALA A 65 3.30 -0.21 -11.46
C ALA A 65 2.18 0.59 -10.79
N ILE A 66 2.44 1.80 -10.28
CA ILE A 66 1.39 2.67 -9.70
C ILE A 66 0.34 3.14 -10.73
N GLY A 67 0.62 3.07 -12.03
CA GLY A 67 -0.37 3.40 -13.06
C GLY A 67 -0.96 4.81 -12.92
N LYS A 68 -2.29 4.90 -12.85
CA LYS A 68 -3.10 6.14 -12.76
C LYS A 68 -3.85 6.29 -11.43
N VAL A 69 -3.35 5.66 -10.36
CA VAL A 69 -3.99 5.75 -9.04
C VAL A 69 -4.07 7.20 -8.56
N LYS A 70 -5.19 7.54 -7.92
CA LYS A 70 -5.47 8.86 -7.33
C LYS A 70 -4.98 8.94 -5.89
N ALA A 71 -5.03 7.82 -5.15
CA ALA A 71 -4.46 7.72 -3.81
C ALA A 71 -3.84 6.34 -3.56
N ILE A 72 -2.87 6.33 -2.65
CA ILE A 72 -2.09 5.17 -2.25
C ILE A 72 -2.12 5.07 -0.72
N GLY A 73 -2.48 3.91 -0.21
CA GLY A 73 -2.31 3.57 1.20
C GLY A 73 -1.07 2.69 1.35
N VAL A 74 -0.14 3.05 2.22
CA VAL A 74 1.08 2.27 2.47
C VAL A 74 0.95 1.58 3.82
N ILE A 75 1.03 0.26 3.83
CA ILE A 75 0.94 -0.55 5.05
C ILE A 75 2.35 -0.94 5.48
N ASP A 76 2.80 -0.34 6.58
CA ASP A 76 4.07 -0.65 7.23
C ASP A 76 3.84 -1.59 8.40
N ARG A 77 4.57 -2.71 8.44
CA ARG A 77 4.69 -3.54 9.64
C ARG A 77 5.95 -3.15 10.44
N ALA A 78 6.21 -1.86 10.53
CA ALA A 78 7.34 -1.28 11.23
C ALA A 78 7.02 0.18 11.59
N VAL A 79 7.52 0.62 12.74
CA VAL A 79 7.40 2.01 13.21
C VAL A 79 8.76 2.69 13.17
N SER A 80 8.79 3.95 12.72
CA SER A 80 9.96 4.82 12.79
C SER A 80 9.62 5.99 13.73
N HIS A 81 9.91 5.81 15.02
CA HIS A 81 9.59 6.80 16.06
C HIS A 81 10.21 8.17 15.73
N GLY A 82 9.42 9.24 15.90
CA GLY A 82 9.83 10.62 15.58
C GLY A 82 9.89 10.94 14.08
N SER A 83 9.54 10.00 13.21
CA SER A 83 9.51 10.22 11.76
C SER A 83 8.13 10.66 11.27
N THR A 84 8.04 11.00 9.98
CA THR A 84 6.78 11.38 9.32
C THR A 84 5.98 10.17 8.84
N GLY A 85 6.44 8.94 9.05
CA GLY A 85 5.77 7.70 8.61
C GLY A 85 6.52 6.44 9.00
N GLY A 86 5.98 5.30 8.59
CA GLY A 86 6.72 4.05 8.51
C GLY A 86 7.78 4.08 7.40
N PRO A 87 8.75 3.15 7.44
CA PRO A 87 9.90 3.17 6.54
C PRO A 87 9.51 3.09 5.06
N VAL A 88 8.52 2.26 4.71
CA VAL A 88 8.05 2.16 3.32
C VAL A 88 7.22 3.38 2.94
N GLY A 89 6.37 3.89 3.84
CA GLY A 89 5.59 5.10 3.61
C GLY A 89 6.44 6.33 3.28
N ILE A 90 7.55 6.52 4.00
CA ILE A 90 8.51 7.60 3.74
C ILE A 90 9.20 7.41 2.39
N GLU A 91 9.66 6.19 2.11
CA GLU A 91 10.33 5.86 0.86
C GLU A 91 9.41 6.09 -0.35
N VAL A 92 8.14 5.67 -0.26
CA VAL A 92 7.12 5.90 -1.30
C VAL A 92 6.88 7.39 -1.54
N ARG A 93 6.77 8.20 -0.46
CA ARG A 93 6.64 9.66 -0.59
C ARG A 93 7.86 10.28 -1.25
N SER A 94 9.06 9.88 -0.83
CA SER A 94 10.33 10.34 -1.40
C SER A 94 10.45 9.97 -2.88
N ALA A 95 10.13 8.73 -3.24
CA ALA A 95 10.16 8.22 -4.60
C ALA A 95 9.22 8.98 -5.55
N LEU A 96 8.10 9.49 -5.02
CA LEU A 96 7.13 10.28 -5.79
C LEU A 96 7.41 11.78 -5.78
N TYR A 97 8.35 12.26 -4.95
CA TYR A 97 8.61 13.70 -4.81
C TYR A 97 9.05 14.35 -6.12
N GLN A 98 9.88 13.67 -6.91
CA GLN A 98 10.32 14.11 -8.24
C GLN A 98 9.43 13.60 -9.38
N SER A 99 8.39 12.82 -9.07
CA SER A 99 7.47 12.31 -10.08
C SER A 99 6.41 13.35 -10.45
N ASN A 100 6.03 13.38 -11.73
CA ASN A 100 4.84 14.10 -12.17
C ASN A 100 3.55 13.45 -11.65
N LYS A 101 3.61 12.17 -11.24
CA LYS A 101 2.50 11.47 -10.60
C LYS A 101 2.50 11.79 -9.11
N ARG A 102 1.47 12.49 -8.65
CA ARG A 102 1.32 12.88 -7.24
C ARG A 102 0.01 12.38 -6.64
N PRO A 103 -0.17 11.04 -6.50
CA PRO A 103 -1.31 10.52 -5.76
C PRO A 103 -1.28 11.00 -4.31
N LYS A 104 -2.45 11.08 -3.67
CA LYS A 104 -2.50 11.26 -2.21
C LYS A 104 -1.92 10.03 -1.53
N ILE A 105 -1.15 10.21 -0.46
CA ILE A 105 -0.49 9.09 0.23
C ILE A 105 -0.97 9.09 1.68
N VAL A 106 -1.49 7.96 2.11
CA VAL A 106 -1.83 7.65 3.51
C VAL A 106 -0.91 6.53 3.96
N ASN A 107 -0.48 6.55 5.21
CA ASN A 107 0.42 5.55 5.74
C ASN A 107 -0.16 4.96 7.02
N PHE A 108 -0.27 3.65 7.05
CA PHE A 108 -0.83 2.87 8.15
C PHE A 108 0.28 1.98 8.71
N ILE A 109 0.46 2.01 10.02
CA ILE A 109 1.35 1.09 10.73
C ILE A 109 0.48 0.01 11.35
N ALA A 110 0.58 -1.23 10.85
CA ALA A 110 -0.32 -2.31 11.23
C ALA A 110 0.42 -3.64 11.42
N GLY A 111 -0.12 -4.52 12.26
CA GLY A 111 0.43 -5.84 12.52
C GLY A 111 1.74 -5.84 13.31
N LEU A 112 1.99 -4.79 14.10
CA LEU A 112 3.11 -4.75 15.04
C LEU A 112 2.97 -5.89 16.07
N SER A 113 4.11 -6.43 16.50
CA SER A 113 4.17 -7.50 17.50
C SER A 113 3.33 -8.75 17.17
N GLY A 114 3.16 -9.05 15.88
CA GLY A 114 2.39 -10.21 15.44
C GLY A 114 0.88 -10.06 15.59
N ARG A 115 0.38 -8.84 15.85
CA ARG A 115 -1.07 -8.58 15.82
C ARG A 115 -1.64 -8.93 14.46
N ASP A 116 -2.79 -9.58 14.49
CA ASP A 116 -3.48 -9.95 13.26
C ASP A 116 -3.98 -8.69 12.52
N VAL A 117 -4.05 -8.79 11.20
CA VAL A 117 -4.62 -7.76 10.33
C VAL A 117 -5.53 -8.49 9.36
N THR A 118 -6.82 -8.39 9.63
CA THR A 118 -7.91 -9.12 8.99
C THR A 118 -8.24 -8.55 7.61
N VAL A 119 -9.08 -9.27 6.86
CA VAL A 119 -9.59 -8.81 5.56
C VAL A 119 -10.43 -7.54 5.73
N GLU A 120 -11.19 -7.45 6.82
CA GLU A 120 -12.01 -6.32 7.21
C GLU A 120 -11.14 -5.08 7.47
N ASP A 121 -10.00 -5.24 8.15
CA ASP A 121 -9.03 -4.15 8.34
C ASP A 121 -8.50 -3.62 7.00
N PHE A 122 -8.20 -4.51 6.04
CA PHE A 122 -7.78 -4.09 4.70
C PHE A 122 -8.89 -3.37 3.94
N ILE A 123 -10.15 -3.78 4.10
CA ILE A 123 -11.30 -3.06 3.54
C ILE A 123 -11.34 -1.64 4.10
N GLU A 124 -11.19 -1.47 5.41
CA GLU A 124 -11.12 -0.16 6.06
C GLU A 124 -9.93 0.68 5.54
N PHE A 125 -8.74 0.09 5.39
CA PHE A 125 -7.58 0.80 4.82
C PHE A 125 -7.85 1.32 3.41
N PHE A 126 -8.51 0.52 2.56
CA PHE A 126 -8.92 0.97 1.23
C PHE A 126 -9.92 2.14 1.30
N GLU A 127 -10.88 2.09 2.22
CA GLU A 127 -11.89 3.14 2.40
C GLU A 127 -11.27 4.46 2.86
N ARG A 128 -10.41 4.43 3.89
CA ARG A 128 -9.64 5.61 4.34
C ARG A 128 -8.73 6.16 3.24
N THR A 129 -8.10 5.29 2.46
CA THR A 129 -7.28 5.71 1.32
C THR A 129 -8.14 6.39 0.24
N TYR A 130 -9.37 5.92 0.03
CA TYR A 130 -10.34 6.54 -0.87
C TYR A 130 -10.77 7.93 -0.38
N GLU A 131 -11.08 8.07 0.91
CA GLU A 131 -11.44 9.35 1.53
C GLU A 131 -10.34 10.41 1.40
N ALA A 132 -9.07 9.97 1.40
CA ALA A 132 -7.92 10.86 1.25
C ALA A 132 -7.85 11.58 -0.10
N ILE A 133 -8.61 11.14 -1.12
CA ILE A 133 -8.76 11.88 -2.38
C ILE A 133 -9.41 13.24 -2.12
N SER A 134 -10.47 13.27 -1.31
CA SER A 134 -11.30 14.45 -1.09
C SER A 134 -10.93 15.21 0.18
N LYS A 135 -10.35 14.53 1.17
CA LYS A 135 -9.97 15.10 2.47
C LYS A 135 -8.48 14.93 2.71
N LYS A 136 -7.81 15.98 3.19
CA LYS A 136 -6.40 15.85 3.58
C LYS A 136 -6.32 14.96 4.85
N PRO A 137 -5.44 13.95 4.89
CA PRO A 137 -5.20 13.18 6.11
C PRO A 137 -4.80 14.11 7.26
N LYS A 138 -5.36 13.88 8.45
CA LYS A 138 -5.05 14.67 9.66
C LYS A 138 -3.64 14.42 10.16
N PHE A 139 -3.15 13.18 10.03
CA PHE A 139 -1.84 12.74 10.48
C PHE A 139 -0.97 12.27 9.32
N SER A 140 0.35 12.29 9.53
CA SER A 140 1.33 11.84 8.53
C SER A 140 1.40 10.32 8.39
N TYR A 141 1.03 9.60 9.46
CA TYR A 141 0.74 8.18 9.51
C TYR A 141 -0.20 7.90 10.67
N GLU A 142 -0.78 6.70 10.69
CA GLU A 142 -1.66 6.25 11.77
C GLU A 142 -1.24 4.86 12.23
N ILE A 143 -1.18 4.65 13.54
CA ILE A 143 -0.94 3.32 14.12
C ILE A 143 -2.28 2.62 14.27
N TYR A 144 -2.43 1.51 13.58
CA TYR A 144 -3.65 0.71 13.57
C TYR A 144 -3.53 -0.48 14.51
N GLY A 145 -4.57 -0.68 15.32
CA GLY A 145 -4.68 -1.85 16.19
C GLY A 145 -3.72 -1.85 17.37
N ALA A 146 -2.95 -0.78 17.63
CA ALA A 146 -2.28 -0.56 18.91
C ALA A 146 -2.87 0.71 19.55
N LYS A 147 -3.33 0.59 20.81
CA LYS A 147 -3.65 1.78 21.60
C LYS A 147 -2.33 2.38 22.06
N GLU A 148 -2.17 3.69 21.88
CA GLU A 148 -1.17 4.48 22.58
C GLU A 148 -1.40 4.43 24.09
#